data_AF-A0A810Q711-F1
#
_entry.id   AF-A0A810Q711-F1
#
_cell.length_a   1.000
_cell.length_b   1.000
_cell.length_c   1.000
_cell.angle_alpha   90.00
_cell.angle_beta   90.00
_cell.angle_gamma   90.00
#
_symmetry.space_group_name_H-M   'P 1'
#
loop_
_entity.id
_entity.type
_entity.pdbx_description
1 polymer ?
#
loop_
_entity_poly.entity_id
_entity_poly.type
_entity_poly.pdbx_seq_one_letter_code
_entity_poly.pdbx_strand_id
1 'polypeptide(L)'
;MKWRPMVWMLVSLCLLTGCASLLERTYSKVEPHSSRFWESEAADTLRAENYQDIVNDLLILIGQHTESASLRLYNFEDDLAAAAAMEQAAAETQQETPLGAYAVEYMTSAGQSRRGYYEATVKISYRRTAEQVQSLVNATSPEAVYSLLDAALDEGRTELAIRVSYWGTDGRERVEAAVEQLRKERGLEETPTWQVNYYPDSGQVGLVEFLMDSETTAAMAAPPPKDQAGETGDAE
;
A
#
# COMPACT_ATOMS: atom_id res chain seq x y z
N MET A 1 71.96 2.06 16.90
CA MET A 1 70.51 2.08 17.22
C MET A 1 69.71 1.78 15.95
N LYS A 2 68.99 0.66 15.95
CA LYS A 2 68.22 0.09 14.84
C LYS A 2 66.80 0.71 14.83
N TRP A 3 66.62 1.90 14.25
CA TRP A 3 65.32 2.62 14.26
C TRP A 3 64.64 2.75 12.89
N ARG A 4 65.09 1.99 11.88
CA ARG A 4 64.54 2.06 10.52
C ARG A 4 63.30 1.20 10.22
N PRO A 5 63.05 0.04 10.87
CA PRO A 5 61.84 -0.74 10.57
C PRO A 5 60.57 -0.22 11.27
N MET A 6 60.70 0.58 12.34
CA MET A 6 59.55 1.03 13.15
C MET A 6 58.75 2.16 12.50
N VAL A 7 59.40 2.99 11.67
CA VAL A 7 58.73 4.10 10.97
C VAL A 7 57.82 3.60 9.85
N TRP A 8 58.23 2.54 9.13
CA TRP A 8 57.43 1.97 8.05
C TRP A 8 56.18 1.23 8.55
N MET A 9 56.27 0.59 9.72
CA MET A 9 55.12 -0.08 10.34
C MET A 9 54.07 0.91 10.86
N LEU A 10 54.50 2.08 11.34
CA LEU A 10 53.61 3.15 11.82
C LEU A 10 52.83 3.81 10.67
N VAL A 11 53.48 4.00 9.50
CA VAL A 11 52.84 4.60 8.31
C VAL A 11 51.80 3.65 7.70
N SER A 12 52.04 2.35 7.69
CA SER A 12 51.02 1.37 7.25
C SER A 12 49.80 1.34 8.17
N LEU A 13 49.96 1.56 9.48
CA LEU A 13 48.83 1.52 10.42
C LEU A 13 47.91 2.75 10.28
N CYS A 14 48.46 3.92 9.93
CA CYS A 14 47.68 5.14 9.69
C CYS A 14 46.88 5.12 8.37
N LEU A 15 47.23 4.25 7.42
CA LEU A 15 46.47 4.11 6.16
C LEU A 15 45.21 3.23 6.32
N LEU A 16 45.09 2.42 7.37
CA LEU A 16 43.90 1.60 7.62
C LEU A 16 42.77 2.33 8.38
N THR A 17 43.04 3.49 8.99
CA THR A 17 42.01 4.26 9.70
C THR A 17 41.22 5.23 8.80
N GLY A 18 41.50 5.25 7.49
CA GLY A 18 40.87 6.15 6.53
C GLY A 18 39.50 5.73 6.00
N CYS A 19 39.04 4.50 6.29
CA CYS A 19 37.78 3.98 5.74
C CYS A 19 36.55 4.17 6.65
N ALA A 20 36.71 4.71 7.87
CA ALA A 20 35.59 4.87 8.80
C ALA A 20 34.74 6.14 8.54
N SER A 21 35.26 7.11 7.78
CA SER A 21 34.59 8.40 7.56
C SER A 21 33.67 8.44 6.32
N LEU A 22 33.47 7.31 5.64
CA LEU A 22 32.68 7.25 4.40
C LEU A 22 31.27 6.67 4.59
N LEU A 23 30.86 6.43 5.85
CA LEU A 23 29.51 5.97 6.16
C LEU A 23 28.83 6.84 7.23
N GLU A 24 28.98 8.16 7.13
CA GLU A 24 27.99 9.07 7.69
C GLU A 24 26.73 8.96 6.81
N ARG A 25 25.96 7.90 7.05
CA ARG A 25 24.59 7.80 6.55
C ARG A 25 23.81 8.90 7.25
N THR A 26 23.67 10.04 6.59
CA THR A 26 22.63 11.00 6.91
C THR A 26 21.32 10.27 6.67
N TYR A 27 20.74 9.72 7.74
CA TYR A 27 19.36 9.28 7.73
C TYR A 27 18.51 10.55 7.55
N SER A 28 18.23 10.92 6.31
CA SER A 28 17.17 11.88 6.03
C SER A 28 15.86 11.15 6.34
N LYS A 29 15.31 11.40 7.52
CA LYS A 29 13.92 11.07 7.81
C LYS A 29 13.09 11.90 6.85
N VAL A 30 12.48 11.24 5.87
CA VAL A 30 11.48 11.89 5.02
C VAL A 30 10.24 12.03 5.90
N GLU A 31 10.04 13.23 6.43
CA GLU A 31 8.74 13.57 6.99
C GLU A 31 7.71 13.51 5.86
N PRO A 32 6.59 12.78 6.06
CA PRO A 32 5.51 12.74 5.09
C PRO A 32 5.15 14.18 4.70
N HIS A 33 5.10 14.49 3.40
CA HIS A 33 4.83 15.83 2.88
C HIS A 33 3.36 16.23 3.02
N SER A 34 2.72 15.77 4.08
CA SER A 34 1.34 16.06 4.43
C SER A 34 1.39 17.01 5.62
N SER A 35 1.21 18.29 5.34
CA SER A 35 0.85 19.28 6.36
C SER A 35 -0.59 19.08 6.82
N ARG A 36 -1.03 17.83 7.05
CA ARG A 36 -2.32 17.55 7.69
C ARG A 36 -2.12 17.68 9.20
N PHE A 37 -2.93 18.56 9.75
CA PHE A 37 -2.96 18.90 11.16
C PHE A 37 -3.60 17.73 11.92
N TRP A 38 -2.77 16.82 12.42
CA TRP A 38 -3.18 15.88 13.46
C TRP A 38 -3.66 16.71 14.66
N GLU A 39 -4.95 16.63 14.99
CA GLU A 39 -5.50 17.43 16.11
C GLU A 39 -5.05 16.92 17.49
N SER A 40 -4.45 15.73 17.57
CA SER A 40 -3.92 15.15 18.79
C SER A 40 -2.66 14.34 18.53
N GLU A 41 -1.75 14.28 19.50
CA GLU A 41 -0.58 13.37 19.49
C GLU A 41 -0.95 11.88 19.44
N ALA A 42 -2.25 11.53 19.51
CA ALA A 42 -2.76 10.22 19.14
C ALA A 42 -2.91 10.15 17.61
N ALA A 43 -2.12 9.28 16.97
CA ALA A 43 -2.04 9.08 15.53
C ALA A 43 -3.34 8.61 14.85
N ASP A 44 -4.43 8.47 15.61
CA ASP A 44 -5.67 7.81 15.18
C ASP A 44 -6.84 8.78 14.98
N THR A 45 -6.61 10.10 15.03
CA THR A 45 -7.68 11.11 14.81
C THR A 45 -7.37 12.05 13.65
N LEU A 46 -8.19 11.96 12.60
CA LEU A 46 -8.12 12.76 11.39
C LEU A 46 -9.24 13.81 11.35
N ARG A 47 -9.00 14.91 10.64
CA ARG A 47 -9.94 16.04 10.48
C ARG A 47 -10.33 16.17 9.01
N ALA A 48 -11.63 16.17 8.76
CA ALA A 48 -12.21 16.42 7.44
C ALA A 48 -13.21 17.57 7.48
N GLU A 49 -13.15 18.46 6.49
CA GLU A 49 -14.05 19.63 6.40
C GLU A 49 -15.04 19.52 5.23
N ASN A 50 -14.86 18.52 4.36
CA ASN A 50 -15.72 18.26 3.22
C ASN A 50 -15.62 16.79 2.80
N TYR A 51 -16.46 16.41 1.83
CA TYR A 51 -16.52 15.04 1.31
C TYR A 51 -15.17 14.49 0.82
N GLN A 52 -14.41 15.29 0.07
CA GLN A 52 -13.13 14.86 -0.49
C GLN A 52 -12.05 14.70 0.58
N ASP A 53 -12.11 15.47 1.67
CA ASP A 53 -11.23 15.24 2.82
C ASP A 53 -11.49 13.87 3.44
N ILE A 54 -12.76 13.44 3.56
CA ILE A 54 -13.10 12.11 4.09
C ILE A 54 -12.49 11.01 3.20
N VAL A 55 -12.70 11.07 1.88
CA VAL A 55 -12.12 10.09 0.93
C VAL A 55 -10.60 10.05 1.05
N ASN A 56 -9.95 11.21 1.12
CA ASN A 56 -8.49 11.29 1.25
C ASN A 56 -7.98 10.77 2.60
N ASP A 57 -8.68 11.03 3.68
CA ASP A 57 -8.35 10.54 5.02
C ASP A 57 -8.47 9.02 5.07
N LEU A 58 -9.53 8.45 4.49
CA LEU A 58 -9.68 7.01 4.34
C LEU A 58 -8.55 6.39 3.51
N LEU A 59 -8.14 7.02 2.41
CA LEU A 59 -7.01 6.56 1.60
C LEU A 59 -5.67 6.59 2.36
N ILE A 60 -5.47 7.56 3.26
CA ILE A 60 -4.29 7.59 4.15
C ILE A 60 -4.34 6.40 5.11
N LEU A 61 -5.47 6.17 5.77
CA LEU A 61 -5.64 5.06 6.71
C LEU A 61 -5.38 3.72 6.02
N ILE A 62 -5.92 3.53 4.82
CA ILE A 62 -5.70 2.33 4.01
C ILE A 62 -4.22 2.18 3.65
N GLY A 63 -3.56 3.25 3.20
CA GLY A 63 -2.13 3.22 2.87
C GLY A 63 -1.23 2.93 4.08
N GLN A 64 -1.68 3.28 5.28
CA GLN A 64 -1.01 2.98 6.55
C GLN A 64 -1.44 1.63 7.15
N HIS A 65 -2.35 0.91 6.50
CA HIS A 65 -2.94 -0.34 7.00
C HIS A 65 -3.57 -0.18 8.41
N THR A 66 -4.24 0.95 8.64
CA THR A 66 -4.90 1.23 9.92
C THR A 66 -6.26 0.52 10.00
N GLU A 67 -6.49 -0.29 11.03
CA GLU A 67 -7.73 -1.05 11.20
C GLU A 67 -8.86 -0.24 11.84
N SER A 68 -8.53 0.76 12.67
CA SER A 68 -9.53 1.64 13.29
C SER A 68 -8.98 3.03 13.53
N ALA A 69 -9.80 4.04 13.24
CA ALA A 69 -9.47 5.45 13.45
C ALA A 69 -10.74 6.27 13.71
N SER A 70 -10.54 7.48 14.22
CA SER A 70 -11.58 8.48 14.42
C SER A 70 -11.43 9.61 13.40
N LEU A 71 -12.52 9.98 12.73
CA LEU A 71 -12.61 11.13 11.83
C LEU A 71 -13.52 12.17 12.47
N ARG A 72 -13.03 13.41 12.58
CA ARG A 72 -13.81 14.57 13.02
C ARG A 72 -14.24 15.36 11.80
N LEU A 73 -15.56 15.38 11.58
CA LEU A 73 -16.19 15.99 10.43
C LEU A 73 -16.73 17.38 10.81
N TYR A 74 -16.19 18.40 10.16
CA TYR A 74 -16.56 19.80 10.35
C TYR A 74 -17.27 20.35 9.13
N ASN A 75 -18.00 21.45 9.30
CA ASN A 75 -18.59 22.23 8.21
C ASN A 75 -19.64 21.48 7.35
N PHE A 76 -20.24 20.43 7.89
CA PHE A 76 -21.44 19.79 7.33
C PHE A 76 -22.70 20.53 7.82
N GLU A 77 -23.77 20.48 7.00
CA GLU A 77 -25.03 21.18 7.29
C GLU A 77 -25.65 20.72 8.62
N ASP A 78 -25.67 19.40 8.84
CA ASP A 78 -26.10 18.76 10.07
C ASP A 78 -25.43 17.40 10.24
N ASP A 79 -25.72 16.72 11.36
CA ASP A 79 -25.16 15.40 11.68
C ASP A 79 -25.61 14.32 10.69
N LEU A 80 -26.79 14.46 10.08
CA LEU A 80 -27.30 13.51 9.10
C LEU A 80 -26.51 13.62 7.78
N ALA A 81 -26.24 14.84 7.34
CA ALA A 81 -25.39 15.13 6.18
C ALA A 81 -23.96 14.65 6.40
N ALA A 82 -23.40 14.84 7.60
CA ALA A 82 -22.08 14.35 7.96
C ALA A 82 -22.02 12.80 7.94
N ALA A 83 -23.01 12.14 8.53
CA ALA A 83 -23.10 10.68 8.54
C ALA A 83 -23.27 10.11 7.12
N ALA A 84 -24.13 10.71 6.30
CA ALA A 84 -24.33 10.30 4.90
C ALA A 84 -23.06 10.49 4.06
N ALA A 85 -22.36 11.62 4.22
CA ALA A 85 -21.09 11.86 3.55
C ALA A 85 -20.02 10.83 3.95
N MET A 86 -19.96 10.45 5.23
CA MET A 86 -19.06 9.41 5.73
C MET A 86 -19.37 8.04 5.11
N GLU A 87 -20.64 7.64 5.08
CA GLU A 87 -21.07 6.37 4.50
C GLU A 87 -20.78 6.31 2.99
N GLN A 88 -21.10 7.39 2.27
CA GLN A 88 -20.86 7.47 0.83
C GLN A 88 -19.35 7.49 0.52
N ALA A 89 -18.55 8.27 1.26
CA ALA A 89 -17.10 8.30 1.08
C ALA A 89 -16.46 6.94 1.40
N ALA A 90 -16.99 6.20 2.39
CA ALA A 90 -16.55 4.85 2.69
C ALA A 90 -16.83 3.90 1.52
N ALA A 91 -18.05 3.94 0.95
CA ALA A 91 -18.40 3.12 -0.20
C ALA A 91 -17.58 3.47 -1.45
N GLU A 92 -17.44 4.75 -1.78
CA GLU A 92 -16.62 5.24 -2.91
C GLU A 92 -15.16 4.81 -2.73
N THR A 93 -14.60 5.02 -1.53
CA THR A 93 -13.21 4.62 -1.25
C THR A 93 -13.02 3.12 -1.45
N GLN A 94 -13.92 2.30 -0.90
CA GLN A 94 -13.81 0.84 -1.00
C GLN A 94 -13.95 0.32 -2.43
N GLN A 95 -14.85 0.90 -3.25
CA GLN A 95 -15.25 0.30 -4.53
C GLN A 95 -14.64 1.00 -5.74
N GLU A 96 -14.50 2.32 -5.68
CA GLU A 96 -14.17 3.13 -6.85
C GLU A 96 -12.73 3.65 -6.81
N THR A 97 -12.10 3.71 -5.63
CA THR A 97 -10.68 4.10 -5.58
C THR A 97 -9.76 2.91 -5.85
N PRO A 98 -8.66 3.09 -6.60
CA PRO A 98 -7.74 2.00 -6.91
C PRO A 98 -7.14 1.32 -5.67
N LEU A 99 -6.78 2.11 -4.66
CA LEU A 99 -6.18 1.59 -3.44
C LEU A 99 -7.21 0.87 -2.55
N GLY A 100 -8.41 1.43 -2.39
CA GLY A 100 -9.45 0.80 -1.58
C GLY A 100 -9.94 -0.51 -2.20
N ALA A 101 -10.21 -0.53 -3.51
CA ALA A 101 -10.63 -1.74 -4.21
C ALA A 101 -9.57 -2.86 -4.17
N TYR A 102 -8.29 -2.50 -4.15
CA TYR A 102 -7.17 -3.42 -4.00
C TYR A 102 -7.06 -4.00 -2.59
N ALA A 103 -7.07 -3.14 -1.56
CA ALA A 103 -6.65 -3.50 -0.21
C ALA A 103 -7.78 -3.88 0.75
N VAL A 104 -8.97 -3.28 0.59
CA VAL A 104 -10.04 -3.33 1.60
C VAL A 104 -11.01 -4.47 1.32
N GLU A 105 -11.28 -5.30 2.31
CA GLU A 105 -12.34 -6.30 2.26
C GLU A 105 -13.70 -5.64 2.50
N TYR A 106 -13.84 -4.95 3.64
CA TYR A 106 -15.01 -4.16 3.98
C TYR A 106 -14.64 -3.02 4.94
N MET A 107 -15.46 -1.98 4.94
CA MET A 107 -15.33 -0.84 5.83
C MET A 107 -16.68 -0.51 6.48
N THR A 108 -16.64 -0.17 7.76
CA THR A 108 -17.83 0.28 8.52
C THR A 108 -17.53 1.58 9.21
N SER A 109 -18.55 2.42 9.38
CA SER A 109 -18.45 3.63 10.17
C SER A 109 -19.64 3.76 11.11
N ALA A 110 -19.40 4.34 12.27
CA ALA A 110 -20.43 4.72 13.21
C ALA A 110 -20.00 6.03 13.87
N GLY A 111 -20.94 6.95 14.07
CA GLY A 111 -20.58 8.24 14.63
C GLY A 111 -21.66 8.85 15.51
N GLN A 112 -21.26 9.92 16.19
CA GLN A 112 -22.11 10.66 17.11
C GLN A 112 -21.82 12.15 17.02
N SER A 113 -22.86 12.95 17.26
CA SER A 113 -22.75 14.40 17.38
C SER A 113 -21.85 14.78 18.56
N ARG A 114 -20.93 15.71 18.33
CA ARG A 114 -20.13 16.37 19.36
C ARG A 114 -20.36 17.88 19.26
N ARG A 115 -19.97 18.61 20.30
CA ARG A 115 -20.09 20.07 20.29
C ARG A 115 -19.17 20.65 19.21
N GLY A 116 -19.75 21.02 18.08
CA GLY A 116 -19.07 21.71 16.98
C GLY A 116 -18.53 20.80 15.87
N TYR A 117 -18.77 19.48 15.91
CA TYR A 117 -18.38 18.53 14.87
C TYR A 117 -19.13 17.20 15.02
N TYR A 118 -19.13 16.39 13.96
CA TYR A 118 -19.56 14.99 14.02
C TYR A 118 -18.33 14.08 14.14
N GLU A 119 -18.33 13.16 15.10
CA GLU A 119 -17.22 12.24 15.34
C GLU A 119 -17.58 10.84 14.83
N ALA A 120 -16.89 10.37 13.79
CA ALA A 120 -17.07 9.04 13.22
C ALA A 120 -15.91 8.13 13.60
N THR A 121 -16.18 6.95 14.14
CA THR A 121 -15.21 5.86 14.21
C THR A 121 -15.34 5.02 12.96
N VAL A 122 -14.24 4.86 12.23
CA VAL A 122 -14.13 3.94 11.09
C VAL A 122 -13.43 2.65 11.53
N LYS A 123 -13.88 1.53 10.98
CA LYS A 123 -13.21 0.23 11.05
C LYS A 123 -13.00 -0.31 9.65
N ILE A 124 -11.77 -0.74 9.36
CA ILE A 124 -11.35 -1.23 8.05
C ILE A 124 -10.83 -2.65 8.22
N SER A 125 -11.40 -3.58 7.47
CA SER A 125 -10.87 -4.94 7.32
C SER A 125 -10.19 -5.08 5.98
N TYR A 126 -9.03 -5.73 5.95
CA TYR A 126 -8.17 -5.80 4.78
C TYR A 126 -8.12 -7.21 4.20
N ARG A 127 -8.19 -7.29 2.86
CA ARG A 127 -7.92 -8.51 2.09
C ARG A 127 -6.46 -8.64 1.66
N ARG A 128 -5.67 -7.59 1.87
CA ARG A 128 -4.23 -7.51 1.60
C ARG A 128 -3.48 -7.24 2.88
N THR A 129 -2.28 -7.81 3.00
CA THR A 129 -1.42 -7.56 4.15
C THR A 129 -0.84 -6.15 4.10
N ALA A 130 -0.33 -5.67 5.24
CA ALA A 130 0.36 -4.39 5.31
C ALA A 130 1.56 -4.35 4.37
N GLU A 131 2.32 -5.45 4.28
CA GLU A 131 3.47 -5.59 3.41
C GLU A 131 3.07 -5.47 1.94
N GLN A 132 1.98 -6.12 1.52
CA GLN A 132 1.45 -6.03 0.17
C GLN A 132 1.07 -4.59 -0.20
N VAL A 133 0.33 -3.90 0.67
CA VAL A 133 -0.06 -2.50 0.48
C VAL A 133 1.16 -1.57 0.39
N GLN A 134 2.16 -1.77 1.26
CA GLN A 134 3.37 -0.95 1.28
C GLN A 134 4.33 -1.26 0.12
N SER A 135 4.26 -2.47 -0.44
CA SER A 135 5.08 -2.90 -1.58
C SER A 135 4.59 -2.37 -2.93
N LEU A 136 3.47 -1.63 -2.95
CA LEU A 136 2.92 -1.03 -4.16
C LEU A 136 3.95 -0.14 -4.86
N VAL A 137 4.26 -0.49 -6.10
CA VAL A 137 5.17 0.28 -6.95
C VAL A 137 4.36 1.36 -7.67
N ASN A 138 4.92 2.56 -7.76
CA ASN A 138 4.29 3.64 -8.52
C ASN A 138 4.89 3.73 -9.92
N ALA A 139 4.03 3.88 -10.93
CA ALA A 139 4.38 4.14 -12.31
C ALA A 139 3.58 5.31 -12.85
N THR A 140 4.19 6.10 -13.73
CA THR A 140 3.47 7.21 -14.38
C THR A 140 2.48 6.69 -15.42
N SER A 141 2.83 5.62 -16.12
CA SER A 141 2.03 5.09 -17.24
C SER A 141 2.25 3.59 -17.49
N PRO A 142 1.36 2.90 -18.24
CA PRO A 142 1.45 1.46 -18.51
C PRO A 142 2.74 1.02 -19.21
N GLU A 143 3.44 1.90 -19.92
CA GLU A 143 4.69 1.59 -20.61
C GLU A 143 5.80 1.13 -19.66
N ALA A 144 5.74 1.54 -18.39
CA ALA A 144 6.71 1.12 -17.38
C ALA A 144 6.51 -0.34 -16.92
N VAL A 145 5.32 -0.93 -17.17
CA VAL A 145 4.92 -2.23 -16.63
C VAL A 145 5.87 -3.34 -17.04
N TYR A 146 6.30 -3.36 -18.31
CA TYR A 146 7.28 -4.34 -18.78
C TYR A 146 8.55 -4.34 -17.92
N SER A 147 9.17 -3.16 -17.74
CA SER A 147 10.43 -3.05 -16.99
C SER A 147 10.28 -3.37 -15.50
N LEU A 148 9.11 -3.06 -14.92
CA LEU A 148 8.81 -3.33 -13.52
C LEU A 148 8.58 -4.83 -13.28
N LEU A 149 7.88 -5.51 -14.19
CA LEU A 149 7.71 -6.95 -14.16
C LEU A 149 9.03 -7.69 -14.37
N ASP A 150 9.83 -7.26 -15.34
CA ASP A 150 11.12 -7.87 -15.63
C ASP A 150 12.05 -7.82 -14.41
N ALA A 151 12.13 -6.66 -13.74
CA ALA A 151 12.87 -6.51 -12.49
C ALA A 151 12.28 -7.38 -11.36
N ALA A 152 10.96 -7.45 -11.22
CA ALA A 152 10.32 -8.28 -10.21
C ALA A 152 10.63 -9.77 -10.39
N LEU A 153 10.68 -10.25 -11.64
CA LEU A 153 11.09 -11.63 -11.95
C LEU A 153 12.56 -11.89 -11.61
N ASP A 154 13.46 -10.95 -11.91
CA ASP A 154 14.88 -11.06 -11.56
C ASP A 154 15.09 -11.09 -10.04
N GLU A 155 14.24 -10.38 -9.28
CA GLU A 155 14.18 -10.42 -7.82
C GLU A 155 13.49 -11.69 -7.27
N GLY A 156 12.94 -12.54 -8.14
CA GLY A 156 12.23 -13.76 -7.75
C GLY A 156 10.88 -13.51 -7.08
N ARG A 157 10.25 -12.36 -7.31
CA ARG A 157 8.92 -12.04 -6.78
C ARG A 157 7.86 -12.92 -7.44
N THR A 158 6.91 -13.39 -6.65
CA THR A 158 5.73 -14.14 -7.12
C THR A 158 4.52 -13.24 -7.33
N GLU A 159 4.56 -12.00 -6.85
CA GLU A 159 3.52 -10.99 -7.00
C GLU A 159 4.11 -9.58 -7.19
N LEU A 160 3.38 -8.76 -7.96
CA LEU A 160 3.69 -7.35 -8.16
C LEU A 160 2.39 -6.56 -8.28
N ALA A 161 2.26 -5.48 -7.51
CA ALA A 161 1.17 -4.54 -7.65
C ALA A 161 1.72 -3.15 -8.03
N ILE A 162 1.14 -2.54 -9.06
CA ILE A 162 1.59 -1.29 -9.65
C ILE A 162 0.44 -0.30 -9.65
N ARG A 163 0.61 0.84 -8.98
CA ARG A 163 -0.25 2.01 -9.12
C ARG A 163 0.20 2.84 -10.31
N VAL A 164 -0.70 3.07 -11.26
CA VAL A 164 -0.41 3.81 -12.50
C VAL A 164 -1.18 5.13 -12.49
N SER A 165 -0.47 6.25 -12.60
CA SER A 165 -1.09 7.59 -12.54
C SER A 165 -1.90 7.94 -13.79
N TYR A 166 -1.45 7.51 -14.98
CA TYR A 166 -2.10 7.80 -16.24
C TYR A 166 -2.20 6.56 -17.12
N TRP A 167 -3.42 6.03 -17.28
CA TRP A 167 -3.67 4.79 -18.04
C TRP A 167 -3.78 4.98 -19.55
N GLY A 168 -4.23 6.15 -20.01
CA GLY A 168 -4.62 6.32 -21.42
C GLY A 168 -5.83 5.47 -21.80
N THR A 169 -6.16 5.46 -23.09
CA THR A 169 -7.34 4.73 -23.63
C THR A 169 -7.09 3.25 -23.88
N ASP A 170 -5.83 2.88 -24.08
CA ASP A 170 -5.35 1.54 -24.47
C ASP A 170 -4.41 0.94 -23.40
N GLY A 171 -4.53 1.41 -22.16
CA GLY A 171 -3.61 1.03 -21.08
C GLY A 171 -3.70 -0.45 -20.70
N ARG A 172 -4.88 -1.07 -20.80
CA ARG A 172 -5.05 -2.51 -20.52
C ARG A 172 -4.37 -3.34 -21.59
N GLU A 173 -4.57 -2.99 -22.86
CA GLU A 173 -3.95 -3.65 -24.00
C GLU A 173 -2.41 -3.54 -23.94
N ARG A 174 -1.88 -2.39 -23.49
CA ARG A 174 -0.43 -2.22 -23.26
C ARG A 174 0.11 -3.10 -22.15
N VAL A 175 -0.64 -3.25 -21.05
CA VAL A 175 -0.28 -4.17 -19.95
C VAL A 175 -0.27 -5.62 -20.45
N GLU A 176 -1.30 -6.04 -21.16
CA GLU A 176 -1.43 -7.39 -21.70
C GLU A 176 -0.29 -7.70 -22.69
N ALA A 177 0.01 -6.78 -23.60
CA ALA A 177 1.13 -6.90 -24.54
C ALA A 177 2.48 -6.98 -23.81
N ALA A 178 2.68 -6.21 -22.73
CA ALA A 178 3.89 -6.27 -21.92
C ALA A 178 4.06 -7.65 -21.24
N VAL A 179 2.98 -8.21 -20.69
CA VAL A 179 2.99 -9.55 -20.08
C VAL A 179 3.28 -10.62 -21.12
N GLU A 180 2.61 -10.59 -22.28
CA GLU A 180 2.81 -11.55 -23.36
C GLU A 180 4.26 -11.52 -23.88
N GLN A 181 4.77 -10.31 -24.17
CA GLN A 181 6.13 -10.12 -24.64
C GLN A 181 7.14 -10.66 -23.63
N LEU A 182 7.00 -10.28 -22.35
CA LEU A 182 7.94 -10.68 -21.31
C LEU A 182 7.94 -12.20 -21.10
N ARG A 183 6.77 -12.83 -21.09
CA ARG A 183 6.66 -14.29 -20.97
C ARG A 183 7.32 -15.01 -22.13
N LYS A 184 7.16 -14.52 -23.35
CA LYS A 184 7.83 -15.08 -24.54
C LYS A 184 9.35 -14.96 -24.44
N GLU A 185 9.85 -13.79 -24.09
CA GLU A 185 11.29 -13.53 -23.98
C GLU A 185 11.96 -14.32 -22.85
N ARG A 186 11.24 -14.54 -21.74
CA ARG A 186 11.70 -15.34 -20.60
C ARG A 186 11.41 -16.85 -20.76
N GLY A 187 10.85 -17.29 -21.90
CA GLY A 187 10.56 -18.71 -22.17
C GLY A 187 9.49 -19.31 -21.24
N LEU A 188 8.57 -18.49 -20.75
CA LEU A 188 7.52 -18.88 -19.78
C LEU A 188 6.21 -19.30 -20.45
N GLU A 189 6.19 -19.47 -21.78
CA GLU A 189 4.98 -19.79 -22.55
C GLU A 189 4.32 -21.11 -22.10
N GLU A 190 5.10 -22.07 -21.60
CA GLU A 190 4.61 -23.37 -21.13
C GLU A 190 4.20 -23.37 -19.64
N THR A 191 4.45 -22.29 -18.91
CA THR A 191 4.00 -22.14 -17.51
C THR A 191 2.54 -21.70 -17.44
N PRO A 192 1.81 -21.93 -16.33
CA PRO A 192 0.49 -21.35 -16.13
C PRO A 192 0.49 -19.84 -16.41
N THR A 193 -0.57 -19.35 -17.06
CA THR A 193 -0.73 -17.91 -17.32
C THR A 193 -0.83 -17.16 -16.00
N TRP A 194 -0.12 -16.04 -15.90
CA TRP A 194 -0.22 -15.16 -14.73
C TRP A 194 -1.63 -14.58 -14.62
N GLN A 195 -2.13 -14.45 -13.39
CA GLN A 195 -3.38 -13.73 -13.15
C GLN A 195 -3.10 -12.22 -13.11
N VAL A 196 -3.89 -11.45 -13.87
CA VAL A 196 -3.81 -10.00 -13.92
C VAL A 196 -5.13 -9.42 -13.42
N ASN A 197 -5.09 -8.70 -12.30
CA ASN A 197 -6.27 -8.07 -11.70
C ASN A 197 -6.17 -6.55 -11.82
N TYR A 198 -7.28 -5.89 -12.14
CA TYR A 198 -7.36 -4.44 -12.31
C TYR A 198 -8.25 -3.84 -11.23
N TYR A 199 -7.81 -2.70 -10.67
CA TYR A 199 -8.48 -2.03 -9.57
C TYR A 199 -8.70 -0.53 -9.87
N PRO A 200 -9.94 -0.02 -9.69
CA PRO A 200 -11.18 -0.78 -9.49
C PRO A 200 -11.51 -1.72 -10.67
N ASP A 201 -12.37 -2.71 -10.43
CA ASP A 201 -12.79 -3.72 -11.42
C ASP A 201 -13.66 -3.12 -12.53
N SER A 202 -14.35 -2.02 -12.21
CA SER A 202 -15.22 -1.23 -13.06
C SER A 202 -14.85 0.25 -12.97
N GLY A 203 -15.09 1.00 -14.05
CA GLY A 203 -14.73 2.41 -14.14
C GLY A 203 -13.26 2.63 -14.51
N GLN A 204 -12.67 3.72 -14.00
CA GLN A 204 -11.31 4.12 -14.34
C GLN A 204 -10.31 3.34 -13.48
N VAL A 205 -9.57 2.43 -14.13
CA VAL A 205 -8.48 1.69 -13.47
C VAL A 205 -7.38 2.66 -13.03
N GLY A 206 -6.80 2.41 -11.86
CA GLY A 206 -5.62 3.12 -11.36
C GLY A 206 -4.52 2.20 -10.81
N LEU A 207 -4.80 0.90 -10.67
CA LEU A 207 -3.86 -0.08 -10.12
C LEU A 207 -4.02 -1.43 -10.83
N VAL A 208 -2.91 -2.12 -11.05
CA VAL A 208 -2.86 -3.48 -11.59
C VAL A 208 -2.02 -4.39 -10.70
N GLU A 209 -2.49 -5.61 -10.49
CA GLU A 209 -1.83 -6.65 -9.72
C GLU A 209 -1.53 -7.84 -10.64
N PHE A 210 -0.32 -8.38 -10.52
CA PHE A 210 0.15 -9.55 -11.23
C PHE A 210 0.47 -10.65 -10.21
N LEU A 211 -0.18 -11.80 -10.37
CA LEU A 211 0.13 -13.01 -9.61
C LEU A 211 0.81 -13.99 -10.56
N MET A 212 2.10 -14.20 -10.34
CA MET A 212 3.00 -14.91 -11.24
C MET A 212 3.16 -16.39 -10.89
N ASP A 213 2.66 -16.81 -9.73
CA ASP A 213 2.64 -18.21 -9.30
C ASP A 213 1.22 -18.69 -8.91
N SER A 214 1.01 -19.97 -9.14
CA SER A 214 -0.20 -20.75 -8.88
C SER A 214 -0.60 -20.81 -7.40
N GLU A 215 0.35 -20.87 -6.46
CA GLU A 215 0.03 -20.87 -5.03
C GLU A 215 -0.53 -19.52 -4.57
N THR A 216 0.02 -18.42 -5.09
CA THR A 216 -0.48 -17.06 -4.81
C THR A 216 -1.89 -16.87 -5.39
N THR A 217 -2.11 -17.39 -6.60
CA THR A 217 -3.41 -17.42 -7.27
C THR A 217 -4.46 -18.20 -6.45
N ALA A 218 -4.08 -19.35 -5.87
CA ALA A 218 -4.97 -20.19 -5.09
C ALA A 218 -5.29 -19.63 -3.68
N ALA A 219 -4.30 -19.04 -3.00
CA ALA A 219 -4.48 -18.44 -1.68
C ALA A 219 -5.47 -17.26 -1.71
N MET A 220 -5.50 -16.51 -2.82
CA MET A 220 -6.40 -15.38 -3.00
C MET A 220 -7.80 -15.77 -3.48
N ALA A 221 -7.96 -16.95 -4.08
CA ALA A 221 -9.26 -17.51 -4.46
C ALA A 221 -9.94 -18.27 -3.30
N ALA A 222 -9.20 -18.59 -2.23
CA ALA A 222 -9.74 -19.25 -1.07
C ALA A 222 -10.53 -18.25 -0.20
N PRO A 223 -11.79 -18.54 0.18
CA PRO A 223 -12.49 -17.77 1.19
C PRO A 223 -11.70 -17.82 2.51
N PRO A 224 -11.75 -16.77 3.34
CA PRO A 224 -11.02 -16.74 4.60
C PRO A 224 -11.36 -18.01 5.41
N PRO A 225 -10.36 -18.63 6.07
CA PRO A 225 -10.62 -19.78 6.91
C PRO A 225 -11.67 -19.36 7.92
N LYS A 226 -12.81 -20.04 7.93
CA LYS A 226 -13.81 -19.87 8.97
C LYS A 226 -13.08 -20.07 10.28
N ASP A 227 -13.03 -19.04 11.10
CA ASP A 227 -12.58 -19.15 12.48
C ASP A 227 -13.20 -20.43 13.05
N GLN A 228 -12.35 -21.42 13.33
CA GLN A 228 -12.71 -22.49 14.23
C GLN A 228 -12.77 -21.83 15.60
N ALA A 229 -13.88 -21.12 15.85
CA ALA A 229 -14.31 -20.73 17.16
C ALA A 229 -14.33 -22.03 17.97
N GLY A 230 -13.32 -22.16 18.83
CA GLY A 230 -13.06 -23.33 19.62
C GLY A 230 -14.33 -23.74 20.35
N GLU A 231 -14.81 -24.91 19.96
CA GLU A 231 -15.64 -25.77 20.79
C GLU A 231 -14.79 -26.15 22.02
N THR A 232 -14.80 -25.30 23.04
CA THR A 232 -14.64 -25.72 24.43
C THR A 232 -16.06 -25.83 24.96
N GLY A 233 -16.71 -26.98 24.87
CA GLY A 233 -16.29 -28.20 25.55
C GLY A 233 -17.00 -28.21 26.90
N ASP A 234 -18.31 -28.47 26.87
CA ASP A 234 -19.06 -28.91 28.04
C ASP A 234 -18.47 -30.26 28.48
N ALA A 235 -17.88 -30.29 29.68
CA ALA A 235 -17.66 -31.51 30.44
C ALA A 235 -17.57 -31.21 31.94
N GLU A 236 -18.57 -31.73 32.67
CA GLU A 236 -18.78 -31.83 34.12
C GLU A 236 -19.21 -30.60 34.93
#